data_AF-A0A924XZY7-F1
#
_entry.id   AF-A0A924XZY7-F1
#
_cell.length_a   1.000
_cell.length_b   1.000
_cell.length_c   1.000
_cell.angle_alpha   90.00
_cell.angle_beta   90.00
_cell.angle_gamma   90.00
#
_symmetry.space_group_name_H-M   'P 1'
#
loop_
_entity.id
_entity.type
_entity.pdbx_description
1 polymer ?
#
loop_
_entity_poly.entity_id
_entity_poly.type
_entity_poly.pdbx_seq_one_letter_code
_entity_poly.pdbx_strand_id
1 'polypeptide(L)'
;MKSLLIPRIAALICALSMAGTAVLAQTPTKKIASPVAYCAVTGEKIGDPKNAATTKVFNGKTYYICCPGCAPKFDATPAKYAKVADLQGEKRNLEAKLSKINAELKKIEGTTAKTALPEIEKTAVAASASLHCAITDEAIVSAKDAAGSEVFNKKTYYFCCPGCVTKFKADPAKYAVEADKRDAGRVNK
;
A
#
# COMPACT_ATOMS: atom_id res chain seq x y z
N MET A 1 21.08 -57.02 62.06
CA MET A 1 20.09 -58.10 61.95
C MET A 1 18.88 -57.65 62.77
N LYS A 2 17.77 -57.16 62.20
CA LYS A 2 16.88 -57.80 61.25
C LYS A 2 16.21 -56.74 60.39
N SER A 3 16.34 -56.93 59.08
CA SER A 3 15.44 -56.40 58.07
C SER A 3 14.09 -57.11 58.20
N LEU A 4 12.97 -56.43 57.93
CA LEU A 4 11.92 -56.88 56.99
C LEU A 4 10.63 -56.02 57.12
N LEU A 5 10.18 -55.59 55.94
CA LEU A 5 8.81 -55.38 55.46
C LEU A 5 7.96 -54.14 55.82
N ILE A 6 7.76 -53.36 54.77
CA ILE A 6 6.64 -52.47 54.41
C ILE A 6 5.43 -53.33 53.96
N PRO A 7 4.17 -52.91 54.20
CA PRO A 7 3.32 -52.47 53.08
C PRO A 7 2.56 -51.18 53.43
N ARG A 8 2.73 -50.08 52.68
CA ARG A 8 1.77 -49.61 51.65
C ARG A 8 0.31 -49.85 52.04
N ILE A 9 -0.41 -48.79 52.46
CA ILE A 9 -1.77 -48.41 52.03
C ILE A 9 -2.20 -47.11 52.74
N ALA A 10 -2.60 -46.14 51.91
CA ALA A 10 -3.60 -45.08 52.11
C ALA A 10 -3.61 -44.22 53.39
N ALA A 11 -3.07 -43.00 53.25
CA ALA A 11 -3.66 -41.77 53.80
C ALA A 11 -3.13 -40.63 52.91
N LEU A 12 -3.82 -40.27 51.82
CA LEU A 12 -4.88 -39.27 51.76
C LEU A 12 -4.77 -38.23 52.89
N ILE A 13 -4.63 -36.97 52.46
CA ILE A 13 -4.77 -35.69 53.18
C ILE A 13 -3.45 -34.92 53.34
N CYS A 14 -3.49 -33.72 52.75
CA CYS A 14 -2.94 -32.45 53.20
C CYS A 14 -1.93 -31.75 52.28
N ALA A 15 -2.34 -30.54 51.88
CA ALA A 15 -1.53 -29.42 51.40
C ALA A 15 -1.04 -29.47 49.95
N LEU A 16 -1.99 -29.33 49.03
CA LEU A 16 -1.78 -28.58 47.79
C LEU A 16 -1.68 -27.09 48.16
N SER A 17 -0.46 -26.59 48.41
CA SER A 17 -0.20 -25.18 48.71
C SER A 17 0.61 -24.52 47.60
N MET A 18 0.03 -23.45 47.07
CA MET A 18 0.66 -22.34 46.35
C MET A 18 0.87 -22.52 44.83
N ALA A 19 -0.24 -22.34 44.12
CA ALA A 19 -0.23 -21.51 42.92
C ALA A 19 0.28 -20.10 43.26
N GLY A 20 1.15 -19.55 42.41
CA GLY A 20 1.70 -18.20 42.59
C GLY A 20 2.51 -17.71 41.39
N THR A 21 1.90 -17.80 40.21
CA THR A 21 2.14 -17.02 38.98
C THR A 21 3.57 -16.53 38.72
N ALA A 22 4.22 -17.16 37.75
CA ALA A 22 5.19 -16.47 36.91
C ALA A 22 4.50 -15.23 36.31
N VAL A 23 4.79 -14.06 36.87
CA VAL A 23 4.48 -12.78 36.27
C VAL A 23 5.30 -12.74 34.99
N LEU A 24 4.65 -13.02 33.86
CA LEU A 24 5.10 -12.51 32.57
C LEU A 24 5.05 -10.98 32.70
N ALA A 25 6.17 -10.41 33.13
CA ALA A 25 6.43 -9.00 32.98
C ALA A 25 6.29 -8.69 31.50
N GLN A 26 5.12 -8.21 31.11
CA GLN A 26 4.88 -7.63 29.81
C GLN A 26 5.82 -6.42 29.75
N THR A 27 6.97 -6.63 29.13
CA THR A 27 7.90 -5.56 28.79
C THR A 27 7.11 -4.42 28.18
N PRO A 28 7.33 -3.15 28.59
CA PRO A 28 6.59 -2.02 28.05
C PRO A 28 6.83 -2.00 26.55
N THR A 29 5.80 -2.40 25.79
CA THR A 29 5.82 -2.36 24.34
C THR A 29 6.14 -0.92 23.97
N LYS A 30 7.33 -0.73 23.41
CA LYS A 30 7.83 0.52 22.84
C LYS A 30 6.65 1.26 22.22
N LYS A 31 6.14 2.30 22.91
CA LYS A 31 5.08 3.17 22.40
C LYS A 31 5.58 3.69 21.06
N ILE A 32 5.09 3.13 19.96
CA ILE A 32 5.13 3.79 18.68
C ILE A 32 4.06 4.87 18.79
N ALA A 33 4.38 5.92 19.55
CA ALA A 33 3.57 7.12 19.63
C ALA A 33 3.68 7.78 18.26
N SER A 34 2.80 7.38 17.34
CA SER A 34 2.48 8.21 16.20
C SER A 34 2.09 9.59 16.76
N PRO A 35 2.71 10.69 16.30
CA PRO A 35 2.46 12.01 16.87
C PRO A 35 1.02 12.50 16.64
N VAL A 36 0.26 11.76 15.82
CA VAL A 36 -1.13 12.04 15.50
C VAL A 36 -1.98 10.79 15.75
N ALA A 37 -2.97 10.93 16.63
CA ALA A 37 -4.04 9.97 16.88
C ALA A 37 -5.26 10.24 15.99
N TYR A 38 -6.01 9.17 15.73
CA TYR A 38 -7.26 9.18 14.98
C TYR A 38 -8.30 8.35 15.73
N CYS A 39 -9.57 8.72 15.60
CA CYS A 39 -10.67 7.96 16.17
C CYS A 39 -10.77 6.58 15.52
N ALA A 40 -10.80 5.50 16.30
CA ALA A 40 -10.92 4.14 15.79
C ALA A 40 -12.31 3.83 15.20
N VAL A 41 -13.33 4.63 15.52
CA VAL A 41 -14.70 4.43 15.06
C VAL A 41 -15.00 5.26 13.82
N THR A 42 -14.73 6.57 13.88
CA THR A 42 -15.05 7.52 12.80
C THR A 42 -13.91 7.74 11.82
N GLY A 43 -12.66 7.44 12.22
CA GLY A 43 -11.46 7.74 11.43
C GLY A 43 -11.03 9.21 11.46
N GLU A 44 -11.72 10.06 12.23
CA GLU A 44 -11.43 11.48 12.35
C GLU A 44 -10.09 11.74 13.05
N LYS A 45 -9.41 12.80 12.63
CA LYS A 45 -8.13 13.21 13.21
C LYS A 45 -8.37 13.82 14.59
N ILE A 46 -7.74 13.24 15.61
CA ILE A 46 -7.73 13.76 16.99
C ILE A 46 -6.56 14.74 17.19
N GLY A 47 -5.47 14.57 16.44
CA GLY A 47 -4.25 15.35 16.68
C GLY A 47 -3.42 14.68 17.76
N ASP A 48 -3.09 15.40 18.83
CA ASP A 48 -2.34 14.80 19.95
C ASP A 48 -3.15 13.65 20.60
N PRO A 49 -2.56 12.46 20.84
CA PRO A 49 -3.20 11.37 21.57
C PRO A 49 -3.85 11.77 22.90
N LYS A 50 -3.34 12.80 23.58
CA LYS A 50 -3.89 13.33 24.84
C LYS A 50 -5.26 13.99 24.67
N ASN A 51 -5.61 14.40 23.45
CA ASN A 51 -6.90 15.02 23.15
C ASN A 51 -8.01 13.98 22.88
N ALA A 52 -7.70 12.69 22.94
CA ALA A 52 -8.71 11.66 22.84
C ALA A 52 -9.65 11.71 24.04
N ALA A 53 -10.97 11.65 23.80
CA ALA A 53 -11.96 11.61 24.86
C ALA A 53 -11.80 10.36 25.74
N THR A 54 -11.40 9.24 25.13
CA THR A 54 -11.02 8.02 25.85
C THR A 54 -10.16 7.10 24.98
N THR A 55 -9.64 6.03 25.56
CA THR A 55 -8.90 4.99 24.84
C THR A 55 -9.50 3.61 25.11
N LYS A 56 -9.35 2.70 24.16
CA LYS A 56 -9.81 1.31 24.22
C LYS A 56 -8.65 0.37 23.91
N VAL A 57 -8.56 -0.74 24.61
CA VAL A 57 -7.53 -1.75 24.35
C VAL A 57 -8.18 -2.97 23.72
N PHE A 58 -7.67 -3.40 22.57
CA PHE A 58 -8.11 -4.62 21.91
C PHE A 58 -6.89 -5.34 21.31
N ASN A 59 -6.75 -6.64 21.57
CA ASN A 59 -5.60 -7.45 21.16
C ASN A 59 -4.24 -6.82 21.53
N GLY A 60 -4.14 -6.23 22.72
CA GLY A 60 -2.91 -5.58 23.20
C GLY A 60 -2.57 -4.24 22.52
N LYS A 61 -3.43 -3.73 21.62
CA LYS A 61 -3.27 -2.43 20.97
C LYS A 61 -4.22 -1.40 21.57
N THR A 62 -3.72 -0.17 21.74
CA THR A 62 -4.52 0.97 22.21
C THR A 62 -5.12 1.73 21.02
N TYR A 63 -6.43 1.90 21.06
CA TYR A 63 -7.25 2.63 20.11
C TYR A 63 -7.79 3.91 20.75
N TYR A 64 -7.74 5.03 20.03
CA TYR A 64 -8.19 6.32 20.53
C TYR A 64 -9.62 6.62 20.07
N ILE A 65 -10.40 7.27 20.92
CA ILE A 65 -11.81 7.56 20.69
C ILE A 65 -12.03 9.09 20.77
N CYS A 66 -12.65 9.68 19.75
CA CYS A 66 -12.84 11.13 19.68
C CYS A 66 -13.97 11.67 20.57
N CYS A 67 -14.99 10.86 20.89
CA CYS A 67 -16.13 11.32 21.68
C CYS A 67 -16.78 10.19 22.51
N PRO A 68 -17.55 10.52 23.56
CA PRO A 68 -18.22 9.53 24.40
C PRO A 68 -19.16 8.60 23.63
N GLY A 69 -19.79 9.07 22.55
CA GLY A 69 -20.68 8.27 21.71
C GLY A 69 -19.98 7.22 20.84
N CYS A 70 -18.65 7.33 20.65
CA CYS A 70 -17.88 6.35 19.88
C CYS A 70 -17.39 5.18 20.75
N ALA A 71 -17.15 5.38 22.04
CA ALA A 71 -16.73 4.31 22.94
C ALA A 71 -17.66 3.08 22.93
N PRO A 72 -18.99 3.22 23.10
CA PRO A 72 -19.89 2.06 23.10
C PRO A 72 -19.97 1.38 21.72
N LYS A 73 -19.80 2.12 20.62
CA LYS A 73 -19.75 1.54 19.27
C LYS A 73 -18.52 0.65 19.11
N PHE A 74 -17.37 1.12 19.60
CA PHE A 74 -16.15 0.33 19.60
C PHE A 74 -16.32 -0.94 20.44
N ASP A 75 -16.85 -0.81 21.67
CA ASP A 75 -17.04 -1.95 22.58
C ASP A 75 -18.02 -3.00 22.04
N ALA A 76 -19.04 -2.59 21.28
CA ALA A 76 -20.01 -3.50 20.68
C ALA A 76 -19.40 -4.39 19.59
N THR A 77 -18.44 -3.88 18.80
CA THR A 77 -17.81 -4.63 17.70
C THR A 77 -16.32 -4.30 17.53
N PRO A 78 -15.47 -4.59 18.53
CA PRO A 78 -14.10 -4.08 18.59
C PRO A 78 -13.24 -4.63 17.45
N ALA A 79 -13.44 -5.88 17.03
CA ALA A 79 -12.71 -6.48 15.91
C ALA A 79 -12.93 -5.73 14.57
N LYS A 80 -14.16 -5.24 14.33
CA LYS A 80 -14.51 -4.49 13.11
C LYS A 80 -13.78 -3.16 13.08
N TYR A 81 -13.89 -2.40 14.17
CA TYR A 81 -13.30 -1.07 14.26
C TYR A 81 -11.78 -1.11 14.35
N ALA A 82 -11.21 -2.05 15.10
CA ALA A 82 -9.76 -2.27 15.17
C ALA A 82 -9.15 -2.56 13.80
N LYS A 83 -9.77 -3.46 13.01
CA LYS A 83 -9.29 -3.80 11.66
C LYS A 83 -9.30 -2.58 10.74
N VAL A 84 -10.39 -1.82 10.73
CA VAL A 84 -10.50 -0.62 9.89
C VAL A 84 -9.52 0.46 10.35
N ALA A 85 -9.40 0.70 11.66
CA ALA A 85 -8.48 1.68 12.22
C ALA A 85 -7.01 1.35 11.90
N ASP A 86 -6.61 0.09 11.99
CA ASP A 86 -5.27 -0.38 11.65
C ASP A 86 -4.95 -0.13 10.16
N LEU A 87 -5.83 -0.57 9.25
CA LEU A 87 -5.67 -0.37 7.80
C LEU A 87 -5.63 1.11 7.42
N GLN A 88 -6.48 1.93 8.02
CA GLN A 88 -6.46 3.36 7.79
C GLN A 88 -5.18 4.01 8.36
N GLY A 89 -4.67 3.53 9.50
CA GLY A 89 -3.39 3.97 10.06
C GLY A 89 -2.23 3.70 9.11
N GLU A 90 -2.19 2.50 8.52
CA GLU A 90 -1.18 2.12 7.53
C GLU A 90 -1.28 2.96 6.26
N LYS A 91 -2.49 3.15 5.72
CA LYS A 91 -2.76 4.04 4.58
C LYS A 91 -2.20 5.45 4.81
N ARG A 92 -2.49 6.06 5.97
CA ARG A 92 -2.01 7.42 6.30
C ARG A 92 -0.50 7.49 6.43
N ASN A 93 0.14 6.43 6.95
CA ASN A 93 1.60 6.36 7.01
C ASN A 93 2.22 6.30 5.60
N LEU A 94 1.64 5.48 4.71
CA LEU A 94 2.05 5.41 3.31
C LEU A 94 1.87 6.76 2.60
N GLU A 95 0.74 7.43 2.79
CA GLU A 95 0.49 8.77 2.22
C GLU A 95 1.47 9.82 2.74
N ALA A 96 1.81 9.78 4.04
CA ALA A 96 2.81 10.69 4.63
C ALA A 96 4.23 10.40 4.15
N LYS A 97 4.56 9.16 3.82
CA LYS A 97 5.83 8.81 3.18
C LYS A 97 5.86 9.30 1.73
N LEU A 98 4.77 9.11 0.99
CA LEU A 98 4.65 9.57 -0.38
C LEU A 98 4.80 11.09 -0.49
N SER A 99 4.17 11.85 0.41
CA SER A 99 4.31 13.31 0.42
C SER A 99 5.74 13.78 0.69
N LYS A 100 6.47 13.09 1.57
CA LYS A 100 7.90 13.35 1.80
C LYS A 100 8.73 13.02 0.57
N ILE A 101 8.51 11.87 -0.05
CA ILE A 101 9.21 11.48 -1.28
C ILE A 101 8.98 12.54 -2.36
N ASN A 102 7.74 12.99 -2.57
CA ASN A 102 7.43 14.02 -3.56
C ASN A 102 8.07 15.38 -3.21
N ALA A 103 8.16 15.73 -1.93
CA ALA A 103 8.86 16.93 -1.49
C ALA A 103 10.38 16.85 -1.72
N GLU A 104 10.98 15.68 -1.52
CA GLU A 104 12.40 15.44 -1.83
C GLU A 104 12.65 15.41 -3.35
N LEU A 105 11.76 14.80 -4.13
CA LEU A 105 11.83 14.83 -5.60
C LEU A 105 11.79 16.26 -6.13
N LYS A 106 10.91 17.11 -5.60
CA LYS A 106 10.84 18.53 -5.98
C LYS A 106 12.14 19.30 -5.69
N LYS A 107 12.91 18.89 -4.68
CA LYS A 107 14.24 19.47 -4.40
C LYS A 107 15.28 18.98 -5.41
N ILE A 108 15.19 17.72 -5.85
CA ILE A 108 16.05 17.14 -6.87
C ILE A 108 15.78 17.79 -8.24
N GLU A 109 14.50 18.03 -8.58
CA GLU A 109 14.07 18.75 -9.78
C GLU A 109 14.60 20.20 -9.83
N GLY A 110 14.91 20.80 -8.67
CA GLY A 110 15.55 22.11 -8.58
C GLY A 110 17.07 22.13 -8.74
N THR A 111 17.73 20.96 -8.81
CA THR A 111 19.21 20.87 -8.80
C THR A 111 19.82 20.26 -10.07
N THR A 112 19.00 19.71 -10.98
CA THR A 112 19.44 19.41 -12.34
C THR A 112 19.00 20.50 -13.31
N ALA A 113 19.96 21.36 -13.64
CA ALA A 113 20.04 22.20 -14.85
C ALA A 113 19.06 23.38 -14.99
N LYS A 114 19.47 24.53 -14.45
CA LYS A 114 19.40 25.81 -15.19
C LYS A 114 20.43 25.78 -16.34
N THR A 115 20.22 24.89 -17.30
CA THR A 115 20.62 25.12 -18.68
C THR A 115 19.30 25.09 -19.44
N ALA A 116 18.98 26.22 -20.06
CA ALA A 116 17.70 26.47 -20.68
C ALA A 116 17.23 25.29 -21.56
N LEU A 117 16.01 24.81 -21.29
CA LEU A 117 15.13 24.21 -22.28
C LEU A 117 13.67 24.53 -21.87
N PRO A 118 12.79 24.86 -22.83
CA PRO A 118 11.57 25.63 -22.64
C PRO A 118 10.40 24.75 -22.15
N GLU A 119 9.29 25.40 -21.79
CA GLU A 119 7.97 24.78 -21.65
C GLU A 119 7.71 23.76 -22.77
N ILE A 120 7.57 22.48 -22.40
CA ILE A 120 7.09 21.43 -23.29
C ILE A 120 6.06 20.59 -22.57
N GLU A 121 4.84 21.11 -22.53
CA GLU A 121 3.60 20.37 -22.30
C GLU A 121 3.26 19.41 -23.47
N LYS A 122 4.26 18.98 -24.27
CA LYS A 122 4.07 18.18 -25.49
C LYS A 122 5.30 17.38 -25.92
N THR A 123 6.01 16.72 -25.01
CA THR A 123 7.14 15.87 -25.43
C THR A 123 7.33 14.65 -24.55
N ALA A 124 6.45 13.66 -24.72
CA ALA A 124 6.87 12.26 -24.62
C ALA A 124 7.38 11.82 -25.99
N VAL A 125 8.57 12.33 -26.36
CA VAL A 125 9.43 11.75 -27.40
C VAL A 125 10.77 11.47 -26.73
N ALA A 126 10.89 10.23 -26.27
CA ALA A 126 12.12 9.47 -26.03
C ALA A 126 11.63 8.04 -25.68
N ALA A 127 11.36 7.18 -26.65
CA ALA A 127 12.42 6.54 -27.42
C ALA A 127 12.32 6.85 -28.92
N SER A 128 13.35 7.54 -29.43
CA SER A 128 13.73 7.43 -30.83
C SER A 128 14.26 6.01 -31.08
N ALA A 129 13.34 5.10 -31.35
CA ALA A 129 13.63 3.83 -31.99
C ALA A 129 12.36 3.47 -32.76
N SER A 130 12.32 3.86 -34.02
CA SER A 130 11.45 3.19 -35.01
C SER A 130 9.97 3.17 -34.61
N LEU A 131 9.26 4.29 -34.74
CA LEU A 131 7.81 4.29 -34.61
C LEU A 131 7.19 3.44 -35.73
N HIS A 132 6.34 2.47 -35.40
CA HIS A 132 5.72 1.55 -36.37
C HIS A 132 4.20 1.54 -36.19
N CYS A 133 3.49 1.23 -37.28
CA CYS A 133 2.06 1.03 -37.25
C CYS A 133 1.71 -0.19 -36.37
N ALA A 134 0.82 0.00 -35.40
CA ALA A 134 0.41 -1.06 -34.48
C ALA A 134 -0.36 -2.21 -35.16
N ILE A 135 -0.75 -2.06 -36.43
CA ILE A 135 -1.43 -3.12 -37.20
C ILE A 135 -0.53 -3.67 -38.29
N THR A 136 -0.04 -2.82 -39.19
CA THR A 136 0.67 -3.26 -40.40
C THR A 136 2.18 -3.38 -40.22
N ASP A 137 2.71 -2.92 -39.09
CA ASP A 137 4.14 -2.86 -38.84
C ASP A 137 4.95 -1.97 -39.79
N GLU A 138 4.27 -1.07 -40.51
CA GLU A 138 4.96 -0.10 -41.36
C GLU A 138 5.62 0.97 -40.51
N ALA A 139 6.86 1.32 -40.85
CA ALA A 139 7.58 2.40 -40.18
C ALA A 139 6.89 3.75 -40.43
N ILE A 140 6.73 4.52 -39.35
CA ILE A 140 6.21 5.88 -39.35
C ILE A 140 7.38 6.79 -38.95
N VAL A 141 7.67 7.80 -39.76
CA VAL A 141 8.84 8.68 -39.56
C VAL A 141 8.73 9.43 -38.22
N SER A 142 7.53 9.92 -37.88
CA SER A 142 7.27 10.56 -36.60
C SER A 142 5.79 10.49 -36.21
N ALA A 143 5.48 10.82 -34.96
CA ALA A 143 4.10 10.93 -34.48
C ALA A 143 3.24 11.93 -35.29
N LYS A 144 3.85 12.89 -35.99
CA LYS A 144 3.13 13.84 -36.85
C LYS A 144 2.75 13.24 -38.21
N ASP A 145 3.47 12.21 -38.65
CA ASP A 145 3.24 11.53 -39.93
C ASP A 145 2.24 10.37 -39.79
N ALA A 146 1.81 10.06 -38.56
CA ALA A 146 0.77 9.08 -38.31
C ALA A 146 -0.59 9.62 -38.77
N ALA A 147 -1.35 8.79 -39.48
CA ALA A 147 -2.73 9.10 -39.84
C ALA A 147 -3.68 9.11 -38.63
N GLY A 148 -3.24 8.56 -37.50
CA GLY A 148 -3.95 8.60 -36.22
C GLY A 148 -3.19 7.91 -35.09
N SER A 149 -3.68 8.07 -33.87
CA SER A 149 -3.16 7.40 -32.68
C SER A 149 -4.27 7.08 -31.69
N GLU A 150 -4.13 6.00 -30.93
CA GLU A 150 -5.09 5.57 -29.91
C GLU A 150 -4.34 5.14 -28.64
N VAL A 151 -4.92 5.44 -27.48
CA VAL A 151 -4.33 5.07 -26.19
C VAL A 151 -5.06 3.84 -25.66
N PHE A 152 -4.31 2.76 -25.40
CA PHE A 152 -4.84 1.53 -24.81
C PHE A 152 -3.87 1.02 -23.75
N ASN A 153 -4.37 0.63 -22.57
CA ASN A 153 -3.55 0.20 -21.44
C ASN A 153 -2.42 1.19 -21.06
N LYS A 154 -2.69 2.50 -21.13
CA LYS A 154 -1.72 3.58 -20.86
C LYS A 154 -0.51 3.62 -21.82
N LYS A 155 -0.58 2.91 -22.96
CA LYS A 155 0.37 3.00 -24.07
C LYS A 155 -0.31 3.64 -25.28
N THR A 156 0.41 4.52 -25.98
CA THR A 156 -0.07 5.14 -27.22
C THR A 156 0.38 4.30 -28.41
N TYR A 157 -0.58 3.92 -29.25
CA TYR A 157 -0.36 3.20 -30.50
C TYR A 157 -0.59 4.15 -31.66
N TYR A 158 0.25 4.04 -32.70
CA TYR A 158 0.21 4.90 -33.88
C TYR A 158 -0.14 4.09 -35.12
N PHE A 159 -0.74 4.75 -36.10
CA PHE A 159 -1.29 4.10 -37.28
C PHE A 159 -0.89 4.84 -38.56
N CYS A 160 -0.49 4.08 -39.59
CA CYS A 160 -0.10 4.64 -40.89
C CYS A 160 -1.29 5.13 -41.72
N CYS A 161 -2.51 4.62 -41.47
CA CYS A 161 -3.70 5.00 -42.22
C CYS A 161 -4.99 4.95 -41.37
N PRO A 162 -6.07 5.64 -41.78
CA PRO A 162 -7.35 5.63 -41.06
C PRO A 162 -7.96 4.22 -40.93
N GLY A 163 -7.74 3.36 -41.92
CA GLY A 163 -8.20 1.96 -41.87
C GLY A 163 -7.56 1.17 -40.73
N CYS A 164 -6.32 1.47 -40.37
CA CYS A 164 -5.65 0.86 -39.22
C CYS A 164 -6.24 1.36 -37.90
N VAL A 165 -6.62 2.64 -37.81
CA VAL A 165 -7.34 3.17 -36.64
C VAL A 165 -8.66 2.41 -36.43
N THR A 166 -9.45 2.23 -37.49
CA THR A 166 -10.73 1.52 -37.42
C THR A 166 -10.56 0.07 -37.00
N LYS A 167 -9.57 -0.64 -37.56
CA LYS A 167 -9.27 -2.03 -37.16
C LYS A 167 -8.83 -2.12 -35.70
N PHE A 168 -8.03 -1.18 -35.22
CA PHE A 168 -7.58 -1.17 -33.83
C PHE A 168 -8.75 -0.93 -32.87
N LYS A 169 -9.68 -0.02 -33.21
CA LYS A 169 -10.89 0.22 -32.42
C LYS A 169 -11.83 -0.98 -32.35
N ALA A 170 -11.86 -1.80 -33.38
CA ALA A 170 -12.70 -3.00 -33.41
C ALA A 170 -12.21 -4.09 -32.43
N ASP A 171 -10.90 -4.21 -32.21
CA ASP A 171 -10.32 -5.17 -31.26
C ASP A 171 -8.95 -4.69 -30.71
N PRO A 172 -8.94 -3.72 -29.78
CA PRO A 172 -7.71 -3.11 -29.31
C PRO A 172 -6.85 -4.09 -28.51
N ALA A 173 -7.46 -5.06 -27.82
CA ALA A 173 -6.74 -6.05 -27.02
C ALA A 173 -5.86 -6.96 -27.90
N LYS A 174 -6.41 -7.45 -29.02
CA LYS A 174 -5.65 -8.28 -29.95
C LYS A 174 -4.47 -7.53 -30.57
N TYR A 175 -4.73 -6.37 -31.18
CA TYR A 175 -3.70 -5.64 -31.92
C TYR A 175 -2.64 -5.01 -31.00
N ALA A 176 -3.00 -4.60 -29.78
CA ALA A 176 -2.05 -4.12 -28.79
C ALA A 176 -1.02 -5.19 -28.42
N VAL A 177 -1.46 -6.42 -28.14
CA VAL A 177 -0.56 -7.53 -27.79
C VAL A 177 0.39 -7.87 -28.94
N GLU A 178 -0.10 -7.86 -30.18
CA GLU A 178 0.75 -8.10 -31.35
C GLU A 178 1.76 -6.97 -31.58
N ALA A 179 1.33 -5.71 -31.46
CA ALA A 179 2.21 -4.55 -31.56
C ALA A 179 3.30 -4.55 -30.46
N ASP A 180 2.93 -4.87 -29.22
CA ASP A 180 3.87 -4.96 -28.10
C ASP A 180 4.95 -6.02 -28.32
N LYS A 181 4.59 -7.18 -28.88
CA LYS A 181 5.56 -8.23 -29.24
C LYS A 181 6.53 -7.75 -30.31
N ARG A 182 6.06 -7.04 -31.33
CA ARG A 182 6.91 -6.50 -32.40
C ARG A 182 7.83 -5.41 -31.89
N ASP A 183 7.32 -4.51 -31.05
CA ASP A 183 8.10 -3.47 -30.39
C ASP A 183 9.18 -4.07 -29.48
N ALA A 184 8.83 -5.06 -28.65
CA ALA A 184 9.80 -5.77 -27.80
C ALA A 184 10.89 -6.46 -28.63
N GLY A 185 10.56 -6.99 -29.81
CA GLY A 185 11.54 -7.59 -30.72
C GLY A 185 12.53 -6.58 -31.31
N ARG A 186 12.15 -5.30 -31.49
CA ARG A 186 13.05 -4.25 -32.01
C ARG A 186 13.96 -3.65 -30.96
N VAL A 187 13.49 -3.54 -29.71
CA VAL A 187 14.29 -2.96 -28.61
C VAL A 187 15.46 -3.86 -28.22
N ASN A 188 15.38 -5.15 -28.50
CA ASN A 188 16.40 -6.15 -28.17
C ASN A 188 17.39 -6.45 -29.33
N LYS A 189 17.44 -5.60 -30.36
CA LYS A 189 18.33 -5.74 -31.51
C LYS A 189 19.32 -4.59 -31.58
#